data_AF-A0A355RCF7-F1
#
_entry.id   AF-A0A355RCF7-F1
#
_cell.length_a   1.000
_cell.length_b   1.000
_cell.length_c   1.000
_cell.angle_alpha   90.00
_cell.angle_beta   90.00
_cell.angle_gamma   90.00
#
_symmetry.space_group_name_H-M   'P 1'
#
loop_
_entity.id
_entity.type
_entity.pdbx_description
1 polymer ?
#
loop_
_entity_poly.entity_id
_entity_poly.type
_entity_poly.pdbx_seq_one_letter_code
_entity_poly.pdbx_strand_id
1 'polypeptide(L)'
;MINKLLVTAAALALTAMSASAETIRWARAGDSITLDPHSQNEGPTHALAHQMYDPLLQRDMSGAIIPVLATEWAALPDNPNIWRFKLRQGVSYHDGA
;
A
#
# COMPACT_ATOMS: atom_id res chain seq x y z
N MET A 1 -31.50 -30.00 -16.07
CA MET A 1 -30.99 -28.63 -15.77
C MET A 1 -30.58 -28.48 -14.30
N ILE A 2 -31.31 -29.09 -13.35
CA ILE A 2 -31.00 -29.08 -11.91
C ILE A 2 -29.62 -29.67 -11.55
N ASN A 3 -29.20 -30.79 -12.17
CA ASN A 3 -27.86 -31.36 -11.94
C ASN A 3 -26.72 -30.43 -12.38
N LYS A 4 -26.92 -29.61 -13.41
CA LYS A 4 -25.88 -28.66 -13.86
C LYS A 4 -25.74 -27.52 -12.84
N LEU A 5 -26.85 -27.01 -12.29
CA LEU A 5 -26.83 -26.00 -11.22
C LEU A 5 -26.15 -26.51 -9.94
N LEU A 6 -26.39 -27.76 -9.54
CA LEU A 6 -25.77 -28.37 -8.36
C LEU A 6 -24.25 -28.49 -8.51
N VAL A 7 -23.76 -28.86 -9.70
CA VAL A 7 -22.31 -28.96 -9.97
C VAL A 7 -21.64 -27.58 -9.96
N THR A 8 -22.29 -26.55 -10.51
CA THR A 8 -21.76 -25.19 -10.50
C THR A 8 -21.71 -24.58 -9.09
N ALA A 9 -22.73 -24.84 -8.26
CA ALA A 9 -22.74 -24.39 -6.87
C ALA A 9 -21.67 -25.06 -6.01
N ALA A 10 -21.43 -26.37 -6.20
CA ALA A 10 -20.37 -27.09 -5.52
C ALA A 10 -18.97 -26.57 -5.92
N ALA A 11 -18.77 -26.22 -7.20
CA ALA A 11 -17.52 -25.62 -7.69
C ALA A 11 -17.24 -24.24 -7.08
N LEU A 12 -18.27 -23.39 -6.90
CA LEU A 12 -18.11 -22.10 -6.21
C LEU A 12 -17.76 -22.27 -4.72
N ALA A 13 -18.35 -23.25 -4.05
CA ALA A 13 -18.07 -23.52 -2.64
C ALA A 13 -16.62 -23.98 -2.40
N LEU A 14 -16.04 -24.72 -3.35
CA LEU A 14 -14.62 -25.14 -3.31
C LEU A 14 -13.64 -23.98 -3.48
N THR A 15 -14.05 -22.88 -4.13
CA THR A 15 -13.23 -21.66 -4.26
C THR A 15 -13.32 -20.72 -3.06
N ALA A 16 -14.23 -20.98 -2.13
CA ALA A 16 -14.43 -20.17 -0.93
C ALA A 16 -13.56 -20.61 0.25
N MET A 17 -12.30 -21.02 0.00
CA MET A 17 -11.35 -21.22 1.09
C MET A 17 -11.07 -19.87 1.76
N SER A 18 -11.50 -19.73 3.01
CA SER A 18 -11.14 -18.59 3.86
C SER A 18 -9.63 -18.52 3.99
N ALA A 19 -9.03 -17.39 3.61
CA ALA A 19 -7.64 -17.12 3.89
C ALA A 19 -7.46 -16.97 5.41
N SER A 20 -6.53 -17.72 5.99
CA SER A 20 -6.13 -17.56 7.39
C SER A 20 -5.16 -16.39 7.52
N ALA A 21 -5.32 -15.59 8.57
CA ALA A 21 -4.34 -14.56 8.91
C ALA A 21 -3.04 -15.21 9.37
N GLU A 22 -1.92 -14.78 8.79
CA GLU A 22 -0.58 -15.31 9.11
C GLU A 22 0.29 -14.23 9.77
N THR A 23 1.10 -14.63 10.73
CA THR A 23 2.08 -13.73 11.36
C THR A 23 3.39 -13.79 10.60
N ILE A 24 3.75 -12.70 9.94
CA ILE A 24 5.07 -12.53 9.31
C ILE A 24 6.06 -12.06 10.38
N ARG A 25 7.15 -12.82 10.54
CA ARG A 25 8.31 -12.42 11.36
C ARG A 25 9.49 -12.17 10.42
N TRP A 26 10.11 -11.01 10.55
CA TRP A 26 11.25 -10.62 9.73
C TRP A 26 12.35 -10.02 10.61
N ALA A 27 13.60 -10.26 10.22
CA ALA A 27 14.76 -9.65 10.86
C ALA A 27 15.17 -8.40 10.09
N ARG A 28 15.73 -7.42 10.81
CA ARG A 28 16.25 -6.18 10.22
C ARG A 28 17.72 -6.02 10.55
N ALA A 29 18.44 -5.29 9.71
CA ALA A 29 19.87 -5.04 9.89
C ALA A 29 20.19 -4.21 11.15
N GLY A 30 19.21 -3.47 11.67
CA GLY A 30 19.32 -2.67 12.88
C GLY A 30 17.96 -2.18 13.35
N ASP A 31 17.95 -1.54 14.52
CA ASP A 31 16.77 -0.89 15.07
C ASP A 31 16.54 0.48 14.42
N SER A 32 15.28 0.89 14.37
CA SER A 32 14.92 2.27 14.04
C SER A 32 15.34 3.19 15.18
N ILE A 33 16.05 4.26 14.87
CA ILE A 33 16.51 5.24 15.87
C ILE A 33 15.44 6.28 16.22
N THR A 34 14.36 6.35 15.45
CA THR A 34 13.23 7.28 15.65
C THR A 34 11.99 6.77 14.90
N LEU A 35 10.82 7.28 15.28
CA LEU A 35 9.55 7.11 14.55
C LEU A 35 9.06 8.41 13.91
N ASP A 36 9.78 9.52 14.13
CA ASP A 36 9.55 10.80 13.45
C ASP A 36 10.19 10.75 12.05
N PRO A 37 9.39 10.78 10.97
CA PRO A 37 9.89 10.69 9.60
C PRO A 37 10.77 11.88 9.19
N HIS A 38 10.79 12.98 9.95
CA HIS A 38 11.62 14.16 9.67
C HIS A 38 12.95 14.15 10.43
N SER A 39 13.16 13.21 11.34
CA SER A 39 14.28 13.27 12.28
C SER A 39 15.58 12.70 11.69
N GLN A 40 15.51 11.65 10.88
CA GLN A 40 16.69 10.92 10.39
C GLN A 40 16.48 10.34 8.99
N ASN A 41 17.57 10.23 8.21
CA ASN A 41 17.56 9.72 6.83
C ASN A 41 18.40 8.45 6.71
N GLU A 42 17.89 7.32 7.23
CA GLU A 42 18.62 6.05 7.35
C GLU A 42 17.72 4.84 7.03
N GLY A 43 18.30 3.79 6.44
CA GLY A 43 17.58 2.68 5.81
C GLY A 43 16.63 1.91 6.76
N PRO A 44 17.14 1.25 7.81
CA PRO A 44 16.34 0.61 8.86
C PRO A 44 15.18 1.47 9.41
N THR A 45 15.43 2.76 9.63
CA THR A 45 14.40 3.71 10.08
C THR A 45 13.30 3.90 9.04
N HIS A 46 13.65 4.13 7.76
CA HIS A 46 12.66 4.23 6.69
C HIS A 46 11.89 2.92 6.47
N ALA A 47 12.56 1.78 6.59
CA ALA A 47 11.93 0.48 6.42
C ALA A 47 10.83 0.25 7.47
N LEU A 48 11.01 0.75 8.71
CA LEU A 48 9.94 0.78 9.70
C LEU A 48 8.86 1.81 9.36
N ALA A 49 9.27 3.03 9.01
CA ALA A 49 8.34 4.13 8.74
C ALA A 49 7.35 3.78 7.61
N HIS A 50 7.80 3.06 6.57
CA HIS A 50 6.93 2.57 5.49
C HIS A 50 5.84 1.57 5.95
N GLN A 51 5.89 1.05 7.18
CA GLN A 51 4.81 0.22 7.75
C GLN A 51 3.72 1.07 8.42
N MET A 52 3.99 2.35 8.67
CA MET A 52 3.12 3.25 9.45
C MET A 52 2.60 4.44 8.64
N TYR A 53 3.40 4.92 7.67
CA TYR A 53 3.13 6.11 6.88
C TYR A 53 3.04 5.77 5.39
N ASP A 54 2.01 6.31 4.74
CA ASP A 54 1.82 6.21 3.30
C ASP A 54 2.29 7.49 2.59
N PRO A 55 3.20 7.40 1.60
CA PRO A 55 3.62 8.56 0.80
C PRO A 55 2.59 8.90 -0.29
N LEU A 56 2.83 9.99 -1.04
CA LEU A 56 2.06 10.27 -2.26
C LEU A 56 2.26 9.18 -3.33
N LEU A 57 3.53 8.78 -3.50
CA LEU A 57 4.00 7.82 -4.50
C LEU A 57 5.07 6.93 -3.87
N GLN A 58 5.25 5.72 -4.41
CA GLN A 58 6.27 4.77 -3.96
C GLN A 58 7.02 4.17 -5.16
N ARG A 59 8.15 3.50 -4.91
CA ARG A 59 8.82 2.66 -5.90
C ARG A 59 8.47 1.20 -5.72
N ASP A 60 8.15 0.52 -6.81
CA ASP A 60 8.03 -0.94 -6.81
C ASP A 60 9.40 -1.63 -6.81
N MET A 61 9.40 -2.96 -6.85
CA MET A 61 10.63 -3.77 -6.88
C MET A 61 11.45 -3.60 -8.16
N SER A 62 10.86 -3.06 -9.24
CA SER A 62 11.57 -2.67 -10.45
C SER A 62 12.17 -1.26 -10.37
N GLY A 63 11.80 -0.50 -9.33
CA GLY A 63 12.18 0.90 -9.14
C GLY A 63 11.23 1.89 -9.81
N ALA A 64 10.18 1.41 -10.49
CA ALA A 64 9.17 2.23 -11.14
C ALA A 64 8.33 2.98 -10.10
N ILE A 65 7.97 4.23 -10.40
CA ILE A 65 7.12 5.04 -9.54
C ILE A 65 5.67 4.59 -9.70
N ILE A 66 5.04 4.23 -8.59
CA ILE A 66 3.69 3.70 -8.51
C ILE A 66 2.80 4.56 -7.58
N PRO A 67 1.48 4.60 -7.81
CA PRO A 67 0.55 5.35 -6.98
C PRO A 67 0.44 4.77 -5.56
N VAL A 68 0.41 5.65 -4.55
CA VAL A 68 -0.02 5.33 -3.18
C VAL A 68 -1.18 6.27 -2.83
N LEU A 69 -0.98 7.34 -2.07
CA LEU A 69 -2.07 8.29 -1.79
C LEU A 69 -2.51 9.05 -3.04
N ALA A 70 -1.58 9.38 -3.94
CA ALA A 70 -1.90 10.04 -5.20
C ALA A 70 -2.22 9.02 -6.30
N THR A 71 -3.41 9.13 -6.92
CA THR A 71 -3.83 8.27 -8.04
C THR A 71 -3.47 8.87 -9.40
N GLU A 72 -3.33 10.19 -9.47
CA GLU A 72 -2.88 10.92 -10.65
C GLU A 72 -1.89 12.00 -10.21
N TRP A 73 -0.84 12.22 -10.98
CA TRP A 73 0.13 13.27 -10.73
C TRP A 73 0.75 13.77 -12.04
N ALA A 74 0.92 15.08 -12.14
CA ALA A 74 1.60 15.71 -13.26
C ALA A 74 2.11 17.09 -12.86
N ALA A 75 3.20 17.53 -13.49
CA ALA A 75 3.55 18.94 -13.52
C ALA A 75 2.49 19.70 -14.35
N LEU A 76 2.24 20.97 -14.03
CA LEU A 76 1.30 21.77 -14.80
C LEU A 76 1.87 22.07 -16.20
N PRO A 77 1.04 21.99 -17.26
CA PRO A 77 1.51 22.22 -18.63
C PRO A 77 2.15 23.60 -18.86
N ASP A 78 1.67 24.62 -18.13
CA ASP A 78 2.09 26.01 -18.22
C ASP A 78 3.25 26.36 -17.26
N ASN A 79 3.50 25.55 -16.23
CA ASN A 79 4.60 25.75 -15.29
C ASN A 79 5.12 24.42 -14.72
N PRO A 80 6.29 23.93 -15.16
CA PRO A 80 6.84 22.65 -14.72
C PRO A 80 7.30 22.62 -13.25
N ASN A 81 7.38 23.78 -12.58
CA ASN A 81 7.71 23.85 -11.15
C ASN A 81 6.49 23.62 -10.25
N ILE A 82 5.29 23.57 -10.80
CA ILE A 82 4.07 23.32 -10.05
C ILE A 82 3.58 21.91 -10.35
N TRP A 83 3.43 21.10 -9.31
CA TRP A 83 2.91 19.74 -9.41
C TRP A 83 1.50 19.66 -8.85
N ARG A 84 0.62 18.96 -9.55
CA ARG A 84 -0.72 18.63 -9.09
C ARG A 84 -0.83 17.14 -8.85
N PHE A 85 -1.25 16.78 -7.64
CA PHE A 85 -1.56 15.41 -7.24
C PHE A 85 -3.05 15.30 -6.96
N LYS A 86 -3.67 14.23 -7.46
CA LYS A 86 -5.05 13.87 -7.12
C LYS A 86 -5.01 12.73 -6.12
N LEU A 87 -5.56 12.96 -4.92
CA LEU A 87 -5.56 11.96 -3.87
C LEU A 87 -6.74 10.99 -4.00
N ARG A 88 -6.52 9.72 -3.64
CA ARG A 88 -7.59 8.74 -3.48
C ARG A 88 -8.58 9.20 -2.40
N GLN A 89 -9.84 8.80 -2.55
CA GLN A 89 -10.91 9.15 -1.61
C GLN A 89 -10.97 8.13 -0.46
N GLY A 90 -11.55 8.55 0.67
CA GLY A 90 -11.79 7.66 1.82
C GLY A 90 -10.52 7.28 2.60
N VAL A 91 -9.47 8.10 2.53
CA VAL A 91 -8.30 7.92 3.40
C VAL A 91 -8.64 8.46 4.78
N SER A 92 -8.31 7.69 5.81
CA SER A 92 -8.37 8.11 7.20
C SER A 92 -7.04 7.81 7.90
N TYR A 93 -6.77 8.53 8.97
CA TYR A 93 -5.67 8.23 9.89
C TYR A 93 -6.03 7.06 10.81
N HIS A 94 -5.04 6.53 11.50
CA HIS A 94 -5.20 5.39 12.41
C HIS A 94 -6.14 5.67 13.60
N ASP A 95 -6.37 6.94 13.94
CA ASP A 95 -7.32 7.38 14.97
C ASP A 95 -8.73 7.67 14.43
N GLY A 96 -8.94 7.51 13.12
CA GLY A 96 -10.22 7.73 12.45
C GLY A 96 -10.45 9.15 11.91
N ALA A 97 -9.46 10.05 12.02
CA ALA A 97 -9.49 11.37 11.37
C ALA A 97 -9.37 11.29 9.83
#